data_AF-A0A640XLZ0-F1
#
_entry.id   AF-A0A640XLZ0-F1
#
_cell.length_a   1.000
_cell.length_b   1.000
_cell.length_c   1.000
_cell.angle_alpha   90.00
_cell.angle_beta   90.00
_cell.angle_gamma   90.00
#
_symmetry.space_group_name_H-M   'P 1'
#
loop_
_entity.id
_entity.type
_entity.pdbx_description
1 polymer ?
#
loop_
_entity_poly.entity_id
_entity_poly.type
_entity_poly.pdbx_seq_one_letter_code
_entity_poly.pdbx_strand_id
1 'polypeptide(L)'
;MPGNCLKSPICRIGGKSFLAGWLSEKIPEHTCYVEPFCGAGHLLFSKTPSRVEIVSDIDGHLINFFRVLQYPGKRRYLTQLLNGMLYSREVWFILRQRWKAGDIPSGRAERAAQWFYLNRTCFSGDQVRGGFAVPSTTGRNPVMSFRNSIDGLNAIAERLRNVCIESLDYAECIKRYDSKDTLFYCDPPYLNAEHYYSKDSFGHDDHYKLAELLHGIKGKAMISHYQNGLYDELYKGWCRHEYSSFKGSHKSTGESKPKTVECLWTNFEREFNR
;
A
#
# COMPACT_ATOMS: atom_id res chain seq x y z
N MET A 1 -12.83 20.50 10.79
CA MET A 1 -11.42 20.38 11.21
C MET A 1 -10.66 19.76 10.06
N PRO A 2 -9.52 20.28 9.61
CA PRO A 2 -8.72 19.58 8.61
C PRO A 2 -8.33 18.23 9.22
N GLY A 3 -8.90 17.15 8.70
CA GLY A 3 -8.69 15.81 9.21
C GLY A 3 -7.20 15.50 9.12
N ASN A 4 -6.56 15.20 10.24
CA ASN A 4 -5.14 14.94 10.29
C ASN A 4 -4.81 13.76 9.36
N CYS A 5 -4.11 14.02 8.25
CA CYS A 5 -3.65 12.99 7.32
C CYS A 5 -2.77 11.99 8.08
N LEU A 6 -3.18 10.72 8.13
CA LEU A 6 -2.43 9.67 8.82
C LEU A 6 -1.41 9.04 7.87
N LYS A 7 -0.28 8.61 8.42
CA LYS A 7 0.69 7.79 7.69
C LYS A 7 0.35 6.33 7.91
N SER A 8 0.40 5.54 6.83
CA SER A 8 0.30 4.09 6.94
C SER A 8 1.30 3.54 7.96
N PRO A 9 0.90 2.56 8.80
CA PRO A 9 1.83 1.90 9.70
C PRO A 9 2.71 0.87 8.97
N ILE A 10 2.42 0.54 7.71
CA ILE A 10 3.05 -0.54 6.95
C ILE A 10 4.09 0.03 5.98
N CYS A 11 5.20 -0.70 5.80
CA CYS A 11 6.14 -0.48 4.70
C CYS A 11 5.80 -1.38 3.52
N ARG A 12 5.74 -0.84 2.31
CA ARG A 12 5.70 -1.63 1.07
C ARG A 12 6.74 -1.08 0.10
N ILE A 13 7.31 -1.94 -0.74
CA ILE A 13 8.03 -1.51 -1.95
C ILE A 13 7.03 -0.74 -2.81
N GLY A 14 7.47 0.38 -3.40
CA GLY A 14 6.57 1.27 -4.14
C GLY A 14 5.62 2.09 -3.27
N GLY A 15 5.76 2.04 -1.93
CA GLY A 15 4.89 2.74 -1.00
C GLY A 15 4.77 4.24 -1.29
N LYS A 16 3.62 4.64 -1.82
CA LYS A 16 3.29 5.99 -2.28
C LYS A 16 3.07 7.03 -1.20
N SER A 17 3.62 6.81 0.00
CA SER A 17 3.55 7.78 1.10
C SER A 17 3.99 9.20 0.71
N PHE A 18 4.98 9.34 -0.20
CA PHE A 18 5.43 10.63 -0.72
C PHE A 18 4.52 11.20 -1.83
N LEU A 19 3.81 10.34 -2.58
CA LEU A 19 2.85 10.73 -3.60
C LEU A 19 1.45 10.97 -3.04
N ALA A 20 1.17 10.53 -1.82
CA ALA A 20 -0.17 10.50 -1.26
C ALA A 20 -0.86 11.87 -1.23
N GLY A 21 -0.10 12.94 -1.00
CA GLY A 21 -0.59 14.33 -1.13
C GLY A 21 -0.97 14.67 -2.58
N TRP A 22 -0.05 14.43 -3.52
CA TRP A 22 -0.28 14.68 -4.95
C TRP A 22 -1.44 13.84 -5.52
N LEU A 23 -1.58 12.58 -5.11
CA LEU A 23 -2.69 11.71 -5.49
C LEU A 23 -4.02 12.21 -4.89
N SER A 24 -4.02 12.61 -3.62
CA SER A 24 -5.22 13.16 -2.95
C SER A 24 -5.76 14.38 -3.69
N GLU A 25 -4.88 15.22 -4.26
CA GLU A 25 -5.30 16.37 -5.06
C GLU A 25 -5.99 15.99 -6.37
N LYS A 26 -5.80 14.78 -6.89
CA LYS A 26 -6.41 14.31 -8.14
C LYS A 26 -7.73 13.56 -7.93
N ILE A 27 -8.13 13.36 -6.68
CA ILE A 27 -9.40 12.70 -6.34
C ILE A 27 -10.58 13.60 -6.77
N PRO A 28 -11.46 13.14 -7.68
CA PRO A 28 -12.66 13.86 -8.08
C PRO A 28 -13.76 13.76 -7.02
N GLU A 29 -14.86 14.47 -7.21
CA GLU A 29 -16.07 14.22 -6.41
C GLU A 29 -16.59 12.78 -6.62
N HIS A 30 -16.94 12.13 -5.52
CA HIS A 30 -17.46 10.76 -5.45
C HIS A 30 -18.16 10.52 -4.10
N THR A 31 -19.02 9.49 -4.05
CA THR A 31 -19.59 8.99 -2.78
C THR A 31 -18.76 7.85 -2.22
N CYS A 32 -18.40 6.90 -3.09
CA CYS A 32 -17.80 5.62 -2.74
C CYS A 32 -16.35 5.59 -3.23
N TYR A 33 -15.42 5.26 -2.33
CA TYR A 33 -14.00 5.14 -2.63
C TYR A 33 -13.57 3.69 -2.49
N VAL A 34 -12.87 3.16 -3.50
CA VAL A 34 -12.45 1.75 -3.53
C VAL A 34 -10.97 1.64 -3.88
N GLU A 35 -10.20 0.93 -3.06
CA GLU A 35 -8.82 0.50 -3.39
C GLU A 35 -8.77 -1.03 -3.58
N PRO A 36 -8.81 -1.56 -4.81
CA PRO A 36 -8.72 -3.02 -5.07
C PRO A 36 -7.34 -3.60 -4.76
N PHE A 37 -6.31 -2.76 -4.74
CA PHE A 37 -4.90 -3.09 -4.47
C PHE A 37 -4.39 -2.25 -3.29
N CYS A 38 -5.09 -2.29 -2.14
CA CYS A 38 -4.85 -1.29 -1.10
C CYS A 38 -3.42 -1.32 -0.55
N GLY A 39 -2.77 -2.49 -0.48
CA GLY A 39 -1.41 -2.62 0.00
C GLY A 39 -1.20 -1.94 1.36
N ALA A 40 -0.38 -0.89 1.40
CA ALA A 40 -0.17 -0.13 2.63
C ALA A 40 -1.29 0.89 2.94
N GLY A 41 -2.27 1.09 2.05
CA GLY A 41 -3.38 2.05 2.23
C GLY A 41 -2.91 3.50 2.28
N HIS A 42 -1.81 3.83 1.59
CA HIS A 42 -1.20 5.16 1.70
C HIS A 42 -2.17 6.28 1.32
N LEU A 43 -2.97 6.10 0.26
CA LEU A 43 -3.94 7.09 -0.17
C LEU A 43 -5.16 7.12 0.77
N LEU A 44 -5.73 5.96 1.14
CA LEU A 44 -6.79 5.84 2.16
C LEU A 44 -6.49 6.65 3.43
N PHE A 45 -5.27 6.50 3.99
CA PHE A 45 -4.88 7.16 5.24
C PHE A 45 -4.56 8.65 5.07
N SER A 46 -4.12 9.08 3.89
CA SER A 46 -3.75 10.48 3.64
C SER A 46 -4.93 11.34 3.20
N LYS A 47 -5.92 10.78 2.50
CA LYS A 47 -7.02 11.56 1.94
C LYS A 47 -8.06 11.91 3.01
N THR A 48 -8.86 12.93 2.74
CA THR A 48 -10.09 13.18 3.50
C THR A 48 -11.03 11.97 3.39
N PRO A 49 -11.61 11.45 4.50
CA PRO A 49 -12.51 10.31 4.44
C PRO A 49 -13.70 10.52 3.51
N SER A 50 -14.06 9.50 2.74
CA SER A 50 -15.26 9.50 1.88
C SER A 50 -16.46 8.97 2.66
N ARG A 51 -17.67 9.20 2.14
CA ARG A 51 -18.90 8.71 2.77
C ARG A 51 -18.94 7.18 2.84
N VAL A 52 -18.44 6.52 1.82
CA VAL A 52 -18.27 5.07 1.76
C VAL A 52 -16.83 4.77 1.33
N GLU A 53 -16.15 3.89 2.05
CA GLU A 53 -14.78 3.48 1.75
C GLU A 53 -14.63 1.96 1.84
N ILE A 54 -14.10 1.37 0.77
CA ILE A 54 -13.80 -0.05 0.67
C ILE A 54 -12.33 -0.21 0.29
N VAL A 55 -11.64 -1.13 0.96
CA VAL A 55 -10.29 -1.56 0.57
C VAL A 55 -10.24 -3.06 0.46
N SER A 56 -9.53 -3.56 -0.55
CA SER A 56 -9.28 -4.97 -0.76
C SER A 56 -7.79 -5.20 -0.99
N ASP A 57 -7.32 -6.39 -0.59
CA ASP A 57 -6.02 -6.90 -0.98
C ASP A 57 -6.05 -8.43 -0.96
N ILE A 58 -5.25 -9.04 -1.84
CA ILE A 58 -5.09 -10.49 -1.92
C ILE A 58 -4.17 -11.02 -0.80
N ASP A 59 -3.34 -10.16 -0.20
CA ASP A 59 -2.44 -10.51 0.89
C ASP A 59 -3.23 -10.78 2.18
N GLY A 60 -3.53 -12.05 2.44
CA GLY A 60 -4.25 -12.50 3.62
C GLY A 60 -3.55 -12.15 4.96
N HIS A 61 -2.23 -11.92 4.97
CA HIS A 61 -1.53 -11.48 6.19
C HIS A 61 -1.80 -10.01 6.50
N LEU A 62 -1.82 -9.16 5.47
CA LEU A 62 -2.25 -7.77 5.57
C LEU A 62 -3.70 -7.68 6.05
N ILE A 63 -4.61 -8.45 5.43
CA ILE A 63 -6.02 -8.46 5.85
C ILE A 63 -6.18 -8.97 7.28
N ASN A 64 -5.43 -10.01 7.67
CA ASN A 64 -5.40 -10.46 9.07
C ASN A 64 -4.91 -9.37 10.02
N PHE A 65 -3.88 -8.60 9.65
CA PHE A 65 -3.39 -7.48 10.45
C PHE A 65 -4.47 -6.41 10.66
N PHE A 66 -5.16 -5.96 9.60
CA PHE A 66 -6.26 -4.99 9.76
C PHE A 66 -7.42 -5.53 10.59
N ARG A 67 -7.79 -6.81 10.40
CA ARG A 67 -8.81 -7.48 11.24
C ARG A 67 -8.40 -7.46 12.72
N VAL A 68 -7.14 -7.76 13.04
CA VAL A 68 -6.64 -7.71 14.43
C VAL A 68 -6.74 -6.29 15.00
N LEU A 69 -6.41 -5.26 14.23
CA LEU A 69 -6.51 -3.87 14.67
C LEU A 69 -7.94 -3.43 15.01
N GLN A 70 -8.95 -3.94 14.29
CA GLN A 70 -10.35 -3.58 14.53
C GLN A 70 -10.89 -4.09 15.88
N TYR A 71 -10.36 -5.18 16.42
CA TYR A 71 -10.80 -5.73 17.71
C TYR A 71 -9.94 -5.16 18.87
N PRO A 72 -10.49 -4.33 19.78
CA PRO A 72 -9.69 -3.64 20.81
C PRO A 72 -8.83 -4.57 21.67
N GLY A 73 -9.38 -5.71 22.10
CA GLY A 73 -8.63 -6.70 22.89
C GLY A 73 -7.46 -7.32 22.12
N LYS A 74 -7.67 -7.69 20.86
CA LYS A 74 -6.61 -8.24 20.00
C LYS A 74 -5.58 -7.18 19.61
N ARG A 75 -6.01 -5.94 19.38
CA ARG A 75 -5.12 -4.79 19.15
C ARG A 75 -4.22 -4.55 20.35
N ARG A 76 -4.77 -4.52 21.57
CA ARG A 76 -3.99 -4.38 22.80
C ARG A 76 -2.95 -5.49 22.93
N TYR A 77 -3.36 -6.73 22.69
CA TYR A 77 -2.46 -7.88 22.74
C TYR A 77 -1.36 -7.81 21.67
N LEU A 78 -1.71 -7.45 20.43
CA LEU A 78 -0.74 -7.19 19.35
C LEU A 78 0.28 -6.13 19.75
N THR A 79 -0.16 -5.00 20.31
CA THR A 79 0.74 -3.93 20.77
C THR A 79 1.68 -4.42 21.88
N GLN A 80 1.19 -5.24 22.81
CA GLN A 80 2.03 -5.84 23.86
C GLN A 80 3.09 -6.77 23.29
N LEU A 81 2.71 -7.65 22.35
CA LEU A 81 3.65 -8.53 21.65
C LEU A 81 4.73 -7.72 20.95
N LEU A 82 4.35 -6.75 20.12
CA LEU A 82 5.28 -5.91 19.36
C LEU A 82 6.22 -5.09 20.26
N ASN A 83 5.72 -4.60 21.40
CA ASN A 83 6.55 -3.87 22.35
C ASN A 83 7.59 -4.78 23.02
N GLY A 84 7.23 -6.03 23.31
CA GLY A 84 8.16 -7.03 23.84
C GLY A 84 9.18 -7.57 22.83
N MET A 85 8.98 -7.37 21.53
CA MET A 85 9.94 -7.79 20.51
C MET A 85 11.17 -6.87 20.50
N LEU A 86 12.34 -7.48 20.71
CA LEU A 86 13.62 -6.80 20.59
C LEU A 86 13.89 -6.46 19.13
N TYR A 87 14.26 -5.20 18.85
CA TYR A 87 14.72 -4.79 17.52
C TYR A 87 16.13 -5.37 17.28
N SER A 88 16.19 -6.61 16.80
CA SER A 88 17.43 -7.37 16.67
C SER A 88 17.49 -8.12 15.34
N ARG A 89 18.70 -8.14 14.76
CA ARG A 89 19.00 -8.90 13.55
C ARG A 89 18.80 -10.41 13.76
N GLU A 90 19.16 -10.92 14.93
CA GLU A 90 19.00 -12.32 15.28
C GLU A 90 17.52 -12.71 15.35
N VAL A 91 16.71 -11.94 16.09
CA VAL A 91 15.26 -12.12 16.18
C VAL A 91 14.63 -12.08 14.79
N TRP A 92 15.03 -11.10 13.97
CA TRP A 92 14.57 -11.00 12.59
C TRP A 92 14.92 -12.22 11.74
N PHE A 93 16.16 -12.71 11.83
CA PHE A 93 16.62 -13.86 11.07
C PHE A 93 15.84 -15.12 11.46
N ILE A 94 15.70 -15.39 12.75
CA ILE A 94 14.95 -16.54 13.27
C ILE A 94 13.51 -16.51 12.76
N LEU A 95 12.81 -15.38 12.92
CA LEU A 95 11.43 -15.24 12.47
C LEU A 95 11.33 -15.41 10.95
N ARG A 96 12.24 -14.82 10.18
CA ARG A 96 12.24 -14.96 8.71
C ARG A 96 12.45 -16.41 8.27
N GLN A 97 13.32 -17.17 8.93
CA GLN A 97 13.50 -18.59 8.60
C GLN A 97 12.25 -19.41 8.91
N ARG A 98 11.62 -19.18 10.07
CA ARG A 98 10.36 -19.83 10.43
C ARG A 98 9.25 -19.55 9.41
N TRP A 99 9.09 -18.28 9.02
CA TRP A 99 8.13 -17.88 7.99
C TRP A 99 8.39 -18.55 6.63
N LYS A 100 9.65 -18.62 6.20
CA LYS A 100 10.03 -19.33 4.96
C LYS A 100 9.76 -20.83 5.03
N ALA A 101 9.85 -21.44 6.22
CA ALA A 101 9.53 -22.83 6.46
C ALA A 101 8.02 -23.09 6.64
N GLY A 102 7.18 -22.06 6.57
CA GLY A 102 5.74 -22.17 6.81
C GLY A 102 5.35 -22.32 8.29
N ASP A 103 6.30 -22.20 9.21
CA ASP A 103 6.07 -22.17 10.66
C ASP A 103 5.56 -20.78 11.08
N ILE A 104 4.31 -20.53 10.72
CA ILE A 104 3.59 -19.28 10.98
C ILE A 104 2.59 -19.54 12.11
N PRO A 105 2.51 -18.66 13.14
CA PRO A 105 1.54 -18.81 14.21
C PRO A 105 0.10 -18.98 13.71
N SER A 106 -0.64 -19.90 14.35
CA SER A 106 -2.07 -20.08 14.12
C SER A 106 -2.90 -18.95 14.71
N GLY A 107 -2.44 -18.38 15.82
CA GLY A 107 -3.06 -17.23 16.48
C GLY A 107 -3.01 -15.97 15.61
N ARG A 108 -4.16 -15.30 15.45
CA ARG A 108 -4.31 -14.15 14.55
C ARG A 108 -3.42 -12.97 14.97
N ALA A 109 -3.32 -12.70 16.27
CA ALA A 109 -2.55 -11.57 16.81
C ALA A 109 -1.05 -11.82 16.73
N GLU A 110 -0.61 -13.04 17.03
CA GLU A 110 0.78 -13.50 16.96
C GLU A 110 1.27 -13.52 15.51
N ARG A 111 0.43 -14.02 14.59
CA ARG A 111 0.67 -13.95 13.15
C ARG A 111 0.82 -12.50 12.68
N ALA A 112 -0.11 -11.63 13.09
CA ALA A 112 -0.05 -10.20 12.77
C ALA A 112 1.21 -9.54 13.35
N ALA A 113 1.61 -9.90 14.58
CA ALA A 113 2.81 -9.38 15.24
C ALA A 113 4.08 -9.77 14.48
N GLN A 114 4.26 -11.05 14.15
CA GLN A 114 5.44 -11.50 13.41
C GLN A 114 5.49 -10.91 12.00
N TRP A 115 4.35 -10.88 11.29
CA TRP A 115 4.27 -10.27 9.97
C TRP A 115 4.64 -8.78 10.00
N PHE A 116 4.06 -8.03 10.94
CA PHE A 116 4.30 -6.59 11.08
C PHE A 116 5.75 -6.30 11.50
N TYR A 117 6.31 -7.11 12.42
CA TYR A 117 7.72 -7.01 12.81
C TYR A 117 8.63 -7.22 11.59
N LEU A 118 8.43 -8.31 10.84
CA LEU A 118 9.23 -8.58 9.63
C LEU A 118 9.08 -7.48 8.58
N ASN A 119 7.86 -6.95 8.40
CA ASN A 119 7.58 -5.84 7.49
C ASN A 119 8.33 -4.56 7.89
N ARG A 120 8.32 -4.20 9.17
CA ARG A 120 8.84 -2.91 9.63
C ARG A 120 10.32 -2.89 9.97
N THR A 121 10.90 -4.06 10.22
CA THR A 121 12.33 -4.21 10.50
C THR A 121 13.14 -4.67 9.29
N CYS A 122 12.50 -4.78 8.11
CA CYS A 122 13.14 -5.08 6.83
C CYS A 122 13.23 -3.84 5.94
N PHE A 123 14.29 -3.72 5.14
CA PHE A 123 14.39 -2.68 4.11
C PHE A 123 13.21 -2.77 3.12
N SER A 124 12.52 -1.64 2.95
CA SER A 124 11.33 -1.49 2.08
C SER A 124 10.16 -2.42 2.38
N GLY A 125 10.17 -3.14 3.51
CA GLY A 125 9.16 -4.14 3.83
C GLY A 125 9.21 -5.42 2.96
N ASP A 126 10.30 -5.62 2.19
CA ASP A 126 10.49 -6.82 1.37
C ASP A 126 10.96 -7.99 2.23
N GLN A 127 10.05 -8.78 2.75
CA GLN A 127 10.39 -9.91 3.62
C GLN A 127 11.14 -11.03 2.86
N VAL A 128 11.03 -11.07 1.53
CA VAL A 128 11.59 -12.13 0.69
C VAL A 128 13.03 -11.83 0.31
N ARG A 129 13.34 -10.61 -0.14
CA ARG A 129 14.66 -10.23 -0.67
C ARG A 129 15.37 -9.19 0.20
N GLY A 130 14.61 -8.38 0.93
CA GLY A 130 15.16 -7.33 1.79
C GLY A 130 15.96 -7.87 2.97
N GLY A 131 16.97 -7.10 3.37
CA GLY A 131 17.75 -7.34 4.58
C GLY A 131 17.18 -6.61 5.80
N PHE A 132 17.62 -7.02 6.98
CA PHE A 132 17.32 -6.32 8.24
C PHE A 132 17.76 -4.84 8.18
N ALA A 133 16.85 -3.93 8.52
CA ALA A 133 17.08 -2.49 8.50
C ALA A 133 17.86 -2.03 9.74
N VAL A 134 19.09 -1.56 9.54
CA VAL A 134 19.95 -1.03 10.61
C VAL A 134 19.94 0.50 10.64
N PRO A 135 20.16 1.12 11.81
CA PRO A 135 20.43 2.56 11.90
C PRO A 135 21.64 2.94 11.03
N SER A 136 21.61 4.16 10.48
CA SER A 136 22.72 4.73 9.73
C SER A 136 23.26 5.99 10.38
N THR A 137 24.54 6.28 10.18
CA THR A 137 25.19 7.54 10.60
C THR A 137 24.63 8.77 9.90
N THR A 138 23.83 8.59 8.85
CA THR A 138 23.11 9.65 8.12
C THR A 138 21.81 10.09 8.78
N GLY A 139 21.52 9.60 10.00
CA GLY A 139 20.38 10.00 10.82
C GLY A 139 19.11 9.16 10.61
N ARG A 140 19.11 8.18 9.70
CA ARG A 140 17.98 7.25 9.56
C ARG A 140 17.94 6.30 10.76
N ASN A 141 16.85 6.36 11.51
CA ASN A 141 16.62 5.48 12.66
C ASN A 141 15.39 4.58 12.43
N PRO A 142 15.56 3.37 11.86
CA PRO A 142 14.45 2.45 11.64
C PRO A 142 13.89 1.87 12.95
N VAL A 143 14.67 1.87 14.05
CA VAL A 143 14.19 1.47 15.39
C VAL A 143 13.11 2.43 15.88
N MET A 144 13.39 3.73 15.82
CA MET A 144 12.39 4.76 16.15
C MET A 144 11.18 4.68 15.22
N SER A 145 11.40 4.48 13.92
CA SER A 145 10.29 4.31 12.97
C SER A 145 9.40 3.12 13.33
N PHE A 146 9.99 1.99 13.73
CA PHE A 146 9.26 0.82 14.19
C PHE A 146 8.42 1.13 15.44
N ARG A 147 9.01 1.76 16.46
CA ARG A 147 8.29 2.13 17.69
C ARG A 147 7.14 3.10 17.42
N ASN A 148 7.39 4.17 16.67
CA ASN A 148 6.35 5.13 16.29
C ASN A 148 5.20 4.48 15.51
N SER A 149 5.47 3.46 14.69
CA SER A 149 4.41 2.74 13.98
C SER A 149 3.55 1.86 14.90
N ILE A 150 4.09 1.39 16.02
CA ILE A 150 3.33 0.68 17.06
C ILE A 150 2.45 1.66 17.83
N ASP A 151 3.01 2.81 18.21
CA ASP A 151 2.29 3.84 18.97
C ASP A 151 1.10 4.42 18.19
N GLY A 152 1.21 4.47 16.85
CA GLY A 152 0.16 4.93 15.95
C GLY A 152 -0.99 3.93 15.73
N LEU A 153 -0.89 2.67 16.16
CA LEU A 153 -1.87 1.63 15.79
C LEU A 153 -3.30 1.92 16.25
N ASN A 154 -3.47 2.65 17.37
CA ASN A 154 -4.80 3.07 17.81
C ASN A 154 -5.44 4.08 16.85
N ALA A 155 -4.67 5.04 16.34
CA ALA A 155 -5.15 6.01 15.35
C ALA A 155 -5.48 5.35 14.00
N ILE A 156 -4.73 4.32 13.62
CA ILE A 156 -5.03 3.53 12.42
C ILE A 156 -6.33 2.74 12.60
N ALA A 157 -6.49 2.06 13.73
CA ALA A 157 -7.72 1.32 14.01
C ALA A 157 -8.95 2.24 14.05
N GLU A 158 -8.78 3.45 14.60
CA GLU A 158 -9.79 4.50 14.61
C GLU A 158 -10.19 4.92 13.19
N ARG A 159 -9.21 5.19 12.33
CA ARG A 159 -9.46 5.54 10.92
C ARG A 159 -10.15 4.44 10.12
N LEU A 160 -9.89 3.18 10.46
CA LEU A 160 -10.50 2.01 9.81
C LEU A 160 -11.91 1.67 10.31
N ARG A 161 -12.44 2.36 11.33
CA ARG A 161 -13.77 2.03 11.89
C ARG A 161 -14.90 2.13 10.86
N ASN A 162 -14.77 3.03 9.89
CA ASN A 162 -15.77 3.27 8.84
C ASN A 162 -15.32 2.75 7.47
N VAL A 163 -14.38 1.81 7.43
CA VAL A 163 -13.83 1.24 6.20
C VAL A 163 -14.24 -0.23 6.08
N CYS A 164 -14.85 -0.58 4.96
CA CYS A 164 -15.10 -1.98 4.60
C CYS A 164 -13.78 -2.62 4.13
N ILE A 165 -13.40 -3.74 4.74
CA ILE A 165 -12.15 -4.45 4.43
C ILE A 165 -12.50 -5.80 3.81
N GLU A 166 -12.18 -5.90 2.52
CA GLU A 166 -12.38 -7.07 1.68
C GLU A 166 -11.08 -7.86 1.48
N SER A 167 -11.20 -9.08 0.98
CA SER A 167 -10.07 -9.91 0.55
C SER A 167 -10.46 -10.63 -0.73
N LEU A 168 -10.71 -9.83 -1.76
CA LEU A 168 -11.20 -10.26 -3.06
C LEU A 168 -10.09 -10.10 -4.10
N ASP A 169 -10.20 -10.88 -5.18
CA ASP A 169 -9.52 -10.58 -6.42
C ASP A 169 -9.90 -9.16 -6.90
N TYR A 170 -8.96 -8.48 -7.57
CA TYR A 170 -9.16 -7.09 -8.00
C TYR A 170 -10.33 -6.95 -8.97
N ALA A 171 -10.54 -7.93 -9.86
CA ALA A 171 -11.59 -7.87 -10.85
C ALA A 171 -12.96 -8.09 -10.20
N GLU A 172 -13.05 -8.99 -9.21
CA GLU A 172 -14.25 -9.18 -8.40
C GLU A 172 -14.57 -7.91 -7.59
N CYS A 173 -13.57 -7.30 -6.96
CA CYS A 173 -13.72 -6.07 -6.20
C CYS A 173 -14.26 -4.93 -7.07
N ILE A 174 -13.65 -4.69 -8.24
CA ILE A 174 -14.08 -3.64 -9.17
C ILE A 174 -15.52 -3.88 -9.62
N LYS A 175 -15.85 -5.10 -10.07
CA LYS A 175 -17.21 -5.44 -10.53
C LYS A 175 -18.26 -5.28 -9.43
N ARG A 176 -17.93 -5.64 -8.18
CA ARG A 176 -18.86 -5.61 -7.05
C ARG A 176 -19.28 -4.20 -6.67
N TYR A 177 -18.34 -3.25 -6.71
CA TYR A 177 -18.57 -1.89 -6.23
C TYR A 177 -18.77 -0.87 -7.37
N ASP A 178 -18.78 -1.29 -8.62
CA ASP A 178 -18.91 -0.37 -9.76
C ASP A 178 -20.28 0.33 -9.79
N SER A 179 -20.23 1.65 -9.75
CA SER A 179 -21.37 2.54 -9.92
C SER A 179 -20.89 3.92 -10.34
N LYS A 180 -21.80 4.73 -10.89
CA LYS A 180 -21.51 6.10 -11.34
C LYS A 180 -20.90 7.00 -10.25
N ASP A 181 -21.16 6.69 -8.97
CA ASP A 181 -20.72 7.48 -7.81
C ASP A 181 -19.47 6.89 -7.12
N THR A 182 -18.83 5.88 -7.75
CA THR A 182 -17.65 5.20 -7.24
C THR A 182 -16.37 5.70 -7.90
N LEU A 183 -15.35 5.95 -7.08
CA LEU A 183 -13.98 6.19 -7.49
C LEU A 183 -13.12 4.98 -7.13
N PHE A 184 -12.51 4.36 -8.13
CA PHE A 184 -11.50 3.34 -7.95
C PHE A 184 -10.10 3.95 -7.99
N TYR A 185 -9.29 3.67 -6.96
CA TYR A 185 -7.86 3.89 -7.02
C TYR A 185 -7.13 2.56 -7.15
N CYS A 186 -6.51 2.35 -8.31
CA CYS A 186 -5.77 1.13 -8.63
C CYS A 186 -4.25 1.39 -8.57
N ASP A 187 -3.58 0.59 -7.74
CA ASP A 187 -2.12 0.57 -7.62
C ASP A 187 -1.60 -0.86 -7.73
N PRO A 188 -1.74 -1.49 -8.92
CA PRO A 188 -1.35 -2.88 -9.10
C PRO A 188 0.18 -3.04 -9.02
N PRO A 189 0.70 -4.26 -8.87
CA PRO A 189 2.11 -4.55 -9.15
C PRO A 189 2.52 -3.99 -10.52
N TYR A 190 3.62 -3.24 -10.58
CA TYR A 190 4.05 -2.63 -11.83
C TYR A 190 4.77 -3.64 -12.74
N LEU A 191 4.66 -3.42 -14.05
CA LEU A 191 5.39 -4.15 -15.07
C LEU A 191 6.90 -4.28 -14.74
N ASN A 192 7.45 -5.49 -14.88
CA ASN A 192 8.80 -5.89 -14.49
C ASN A 192 9.12 -5.80 -12.98
N ALA A 193 8.12 -5.49 -12.15
CA ALA A 193 8.18 -5.49 -10.68
C ALA A 193 7.14 -6.45 -10.06
N GLU A 194 6.44 -7.23 -10.87
CA GLU A 194 5.43 -8.21 -10.46
C GLU A 194 6.02 -9.24 -9.49
N HIS A 195 7.28 -9.62 -9.74
CA HIS A 195 8.02 -10.59 -8.95
C HIS A 195 8.32 -10.18 -7.50
N TYR A 196 8.06 -8.91 -7.13
CA TYR A 196 8.16 -8.44 -5.73
C TYR A 196 6.89 -8.80 -4.93
N TYR A 197 5.81 -9.13 -5.63
CA TYR A 197 4.56 -9.62 -5.07
C TYR A 197 4.50 -11.14 -5.28
N SER A 198 3.54 -11.82 -4.65
CA SER A 198 3.40 -13.28 -4.79
C SER A 198 3.37 -13.67 -6.26
N LYS A 199 4.17 -14.69 -6.64
CA LYS A 199 4.36 -15.13 -8.04
C LYS A 199 3.06 -15.41 -8.80
N ASP A 200 1.96 -15.65 -8.08
CA ASP A 200 0.69 -16.09 -8.63
C ASP A 200 -0.43 -15.04 -8.56
N SER A 201 -0.16 -13.79 -8.14
CA SER A 201 -1.23 -12.81 -7.87
C SER A 201 -1.51 -11.77 -8.96
N PHE A 202 -0.50 -11.38 -9.76
CA PHE A 202 -0.68 -10.40 -10.84
C PHE A 202 0.48 -10.52 -11.85
N GLY A 203 0.19 -10.96 -13.07
CA GLY A 203 1.17 -11.17 -14.13
C GLY A 203 1.05 -10.17 -15.28
N HIS A 204 1.85 -10.40 -16.32
CA HIS A 204 1.89 -9.55 -17.52
C HIS A 204 0.49 -9.38 -18.16
N ASP A 205 -0.24 -10.48 -18.35
CA ASP A 205 -1.58 -10.48 -18.95
C ASP A 205 -2.62 -9.74 -18.09
N ASP A 206 -2.41 -9.66 -16.78
CA ASP A 206 -3.35 -9.00 -15.88
C ASP A 206 -3.32 -7.47 -16.04
N HIS A 207 -2.23 -6.90 -16.57
CA HIS A 207 -2.22 -5.49 -17.00
C HIS A 207 -3.25 -5.22 -18.10
N TYR A 208 -3.34 -6.10 -19.11
CA TYR A 208 -4.31 -5.99 -20.19
C TYR A 208 -5.74 -6.18 -19.66
N LYS A 209 -5.97 -7.22 -18.84
CA LYS A 209 -7.30 -7.49 -18.25
C LYS A 209 -7.77 -6.37 -17.34
N LEU A 210 -6.87 -5.80 -16.53
CA LEU A 210 -7.19 -4.66 -15.66
C LEU A 210 -7.54 -3.42 -16.50
N ALA A 211 -6.77 -3.12 -17.55
CA ALA A 211 -7.08 -2.01 -18.44
C ALA A 211 -8.44 -2.20 -19.13
N GLU A 212 -8.70 -3.37 -19.71
CA GLU A 212 -10.00 -3.70 -20.33
C GLU A 212 -11.16 -3.52 -19.34
N LEU A 213 -11.01 -4.06 -18.12
CA LEU A 213 -12.01 -3.92 -17.07
C LEU A 213 -12.26 -2.45 -16.71
N LEU A 214 -11.20 -1.67 -16.54
CA LEU A 214 -11.28 -0.25 -16.17
C LEU A 214 -11.85 0.63 -17.27
N HIS A 215 -11.71 0.28 -18.55
CA HIS A 215 -12.40 0.98 -19.64
C HIS A 215 -13.91 0.70 -19.64
N GLY A 216 -14.35 -0.41 -19.05
CA GLY A 216 -15.76 -0.82 -19.03
C GLY A 216 -16.56 -0.40 -17.78
N ILE A 217 -15.94 0.28 -16.81
CA ILE A 217 -16.63 0.67 -15.57
C ILE A 217 -17.60 1.84 -15.79
N LYS A 218 -18.63 1.93 -14.93
CA LYS A 218 -19.53 3.09 -14.85
C LYS A 218 -18.91 4.24 -14.05
N GLY A 219 -18.08 3.89 -13.08
CA GLY A 219 -17.45 4.84 -12.16
C GLY A 219 -16.25 5.59 -12.74
N LYS A 220 -15.56 6.28 -11.83
CA LYS A 220 -14.31 6.97 -12.10
C LYS A 220 -13.15 6.07 -11.69
N ALA A 221 -12.04 6.16 -12.41
CA ALA A 221 -10.83 5.41 -12.10
C ALA A 221 -9.59 6.30 -12.14
N MET A 222 -8.71 6.03 -11.18
CA MET A 222 -7.36 6.54 -11.06
C MET A 222 -6.42 5.33 -11.02
N ILE A 223 -5.51 5.19 -11.98
CA ILE A 223 -4.52 4.11 -11.96
C ILE A 223 -3.11 4.65 -12.06
N SER A 224 -2.21 4.12 -11.24
CA SER A 224 -0.81 4.54 -11.20
C SER A 224 0.14 3.50 -11.78
N HIS A 225 1.15 3.95 -12.50
CA HIS A 225 2.24 3.13 -13.03
C HIS A 225 3.53 3.95 -13.18
N TYR A 226 4.68 3.28 -13.34
CA TYR A 226 5.84 3.96 -13.93
C TYR A 226 5.61 4.22 -15.42
N GLN A 227 6.19 5.31 -15.94
CA GLN A 227 6.16 5.60 -17.37
C GLN A 227 6.66 4.39 -18.18
N ASN A 228 5.82 3.89 -19.09
CA ASN A 228 6.12 2.78 -20.00
C ASN A 228 5.19 2.87 -21.22
N GLY A 229 5.72 2.60 -22.41
CA GLY A 229 4.94 2.66 -23.67
C GLY A 229 3.71 1.76 -23.68
N LEU A 230 3.74 0.62 -22.98
CA LEU A 230 2.58 -0.25 -22.83
C LEU A 230 1.39 0.50 -22.21
N TYR A 231 1.62 1.27 -21.14
CA TYR A 231 0.53 1.98 -20.47
C TYR A 231 0.01 3.17 -21.28
N ASP A 232 0.85 3.77 -22.13
CA ASP A 232 0.41 4.79 -23.08
C ASP A 232 -0.58 4.20 -24.10
N GLU A 233 -0.40 2.93 -24.49
CA GLU A 233 -1.33 2.20 -25.35
C GLU A 233 -2.58 1.76 -24.60
N LEU A 234 -2.42 1.12 -23.42
CA LEU A 234 -3.53 0.59 -22.63
C LEU A 234 -4.50 1.67 -22.17
N TYR A 235 -4.01 2.85 -21.79
CA TYR A 235 -4.84 3.96 -21.28
C TYR A 235 -4.97 5.10 -22.30
N LYS A 236 -4.88 4.79 -23.60
CA LYS A 236 -5.10 5.76 -24.67
C LYS A 236 -6.47 6.43 -24.50
N GLY A 237 -6.48 7.77 -24.51
CA GLY A 237 -7.69 8.59 -24.32
C GLY A 237 -7.99 8.96 -22.87
N TRP A 238 -7.25 8.41 -21.90
CA TRP A 238 -7.32 8.85 -20.50
C TRP A 238 -6.41 10.06 -20.27
N CYS A 239 -6.71 10.87 -19.25
CA CYS A 239 -5.83 11.97 -18.85
C CYS A 239 -4.61 11.42 -18.12
N ARG A 240 -3.40 11.82 -18.56
CA ARG A 240 -2.13 11.46 -17.91
C ARG A 240 -1.62 12.60 -17.04
N HIS A 241 -1.28 12.30 -15.79
CA HIS A 241 -0.62 13.20 -14.85
C HIS A 241 0.72 12.61 -14.46
N GLU A 242 1.78 13.42 -14.44
CA GLU A 242 3.14 12.95 -14.15
C GLU A 242 3.67 13.53 -12.85
N TYR A 243 4.43 12.72 -12.12
CA TYR A 243 5.19 13.14 -10.96
C TYR A 243 6.62 12.61 -11.09
N SER A 244 7.58 13.53 -11.20
CA SER A 244 9.00 13.19 -11.27
C SER A 244 9.60 13.06 -9.87
N SER A 245 10.19 11.91 -9.56
CA SER A 245 10.93 11.67 -8.33
C SER A 245 12.34 11.14 -8.62
N PHE A 246 13.28 11.39 -7.71
CA PHE A 246 14.62 10.82 -7.76
C PHE A 246 14.65 9.56 -6.88
N LYS A 247 15.04 8.39 -7.45
CA LYS A 247 15.21 7.19 -6.63
C LYS A 247 16.31 7.41 -5.57
N GLY A 248 15.96 7.17 -4.32
CA GLY A 248 16.88 7.22 -3.19
C GLY A 248 17.69 5.93 -3.08
N SER A 249 18.83 5.86 -3.75
CA SER A 249 19.92 4.95 -3.34
C SER A 249 21.16 5.79 -3.05
N HIS A 250 21.81 5.52 -1.91
CA HIS A 250 23.19 5.97 -1.69
C HIS A 250 24.04 5.54 -2.89
N LYS A 251 24.79 6.46 -3.50
CA LYS A 251 25.90 6.12 -4.39
C LYS A 251 27.14 6.92 -4.03
N SER A 252 28.27 6.25 -4.28
CA SER A 252 29.61 6.80 -4.44
C SER A 252 29.60 7.99 -5.41
N THR A 253 30.46 8.95 -5.14
CA THR A 253 30.66 10.21 -5.87
C THR A 253 30.72 10.03 -7.39
N GLY A 254 29.80 10.66 -8.15
CA GLY A 254 29.96 10.90 -9.59
C GLY A 254 28.79 10.57 -10.53
N GLU A 255 27.78 9.79 -10.12
CA GLU A 255 26.67 9.39 -11.02
C GLU A 255 25.38 10.17 -10.78
N SER A 256 24.68 10.54 -11.86
CA SER A 256 23.35 11.18 -11.79
C SER A 256 22.30 10.19 -11.28
N LYS A 257 21.43 10.64 -10.37
CA LYS A 257 20.36 9.79 -9.82
C LYS A 257 19.38 9.40 -10.94
N PRO A 258 19.04 8.11 -11.10
CA PRO A 258 18.01 7.72 -12.06
C PRO A 258 16.70 8.41 -11.68
N LYS A 259 16.19 9.24 -12.61
CA LYS A 259 14.87 9.83 -12.52
C LYS A 259 13.85 8.72 -12.71
N THR A 260 12.80 8.72 -11.92
CA THR A 260 11.65 7.84 -12.11
C THR A 260 10.42 8.73 -12.21
N VAL A 261 9.67 8.55 -13.30
CA VAL A 261 8.43 9.27 -13.54
C VAL A 261 7.28 8.34 -13.17
N GLU A 262 6.53 8.74 -12.16
CA GLU A 262 5.27 8.12 -11.78
C GLU A 262 4.15 8.77 -12.60
N CYS A 263 3.31 7.95 -13.20
CA CYS A 263 2.22 8.37 -14.06
C CYS A 263 0.91 7.92 -13.43
N LEU A 264 -0.03 8.86 -13.32
CA LEU A 264 -1.40 8.62 -12.94
C LEU A 264 -2.28 8.81 -14.17
N TRP A 265 -3.08 7.81 -14.51
CA TRP A 265 -4.07 7.87 -15.57
C TRP A 265 -5.47 7.99 -14.96
N THR A 266 -6.29 8.91 -15.50
CA THR A 266 -7.68 9.12 -15.07
C THR A 266 -8.66 9.08 -16.23
N ASN A 267 -9.81 8.41 -16.07
CA ASN A 267 -10.88 8.37 -17.08
C ASN A 267 -11.84 9.57 -17.01
N PHE A 268 -11.46 10.60 -16.27
CA PHE A 268 -12.19 11.84 -16.10
C PHE A 268 -11.22 13.01 -16.19
N GLU A 269 -11.73 14.14 -16.66
CA GLU A 269 -11.09 15.44 -16.52
C GLU A 269 -11.43 16.01 -15.15
N ARG A 270 -10.48 16.67 -14.50
CA ARG A 270 -10.78 17.38 -13.26
C ARG A 270 -11.54 18.64 -13.62
N GLU A 271 -12.83 18.70 -13.27
CA GLU A 271 -13.58 19.95 -13.24
C GLU A 271 -12.92 20.84 -12.18
N PHE A 272 -12.08 21.78 -12.62
CA PHE A 272 -11.65 22.87 -11.76
C PHE A 272 -12.89 23.74 -11.53
N ASN A 273 -13.54 23.58 -10.39
CA ASN A 273 -14.49 24.57 -9.89
C ASN A 273 -13.75 25.92 -9.86
N ARG A 274 -14.22 26.84 -10.70
CA ARG A 274 -13.85 28.26 -10.68
C ARG A 274 -14.27 28.90 -9.36
#